data_AF-A0A960JF96-F1
#
_entry.id   AF-A0A960JF96-F1
#
_cell.length_a   1.000
_cell.length_b   1.000
_cell.length_c   1.000
_cell.angle_alpha   90.00
_cell.angle_beta   90.00
_cell.angle_gamma   90.00
#
_symmetry.space_group_name_H-M   'P 1'
#
loop_
_entity.id
_entity.type
_entity.pdbx_description
1 polymer ?
#
loop_
_entity_poly.entity_id
_entity_poly.type
_entity_poly.pdbx_seq_one_letter_code
_entity_poly.pdbx_strand_id
1 'polypeptide(L)'
;LKMNEAEQSKKLQRYTMAKAFQIEELREVLGLYKPVKNSEAEFIASQMLLSGQIYQNNILAVKGELTGYDSNYEREENMKKLFSMEYKNALAADKTPPKVLIKAGHNHSIRGRNYTSLFSLGNFLSEFAKSNEKNSFHLAVYLNNSSGDYGVISSEKDFQALAAAAPNDKLVIFDFRPLRKYVYAGRVNGINEEMRRIIFGFDAALMIGGTSRGTYKFLGIQ
;
A
#
# COMPACT_ATOMS: atom_id res chain seq x y z
N LEU A 1 11.73 -16.23 -0.07
CA LEU A 1 12.99 -15.47 -0.19
C LEU A 1 13.41 -15.05 1.22
N LYS A 2 14.45 -15.68 1.79
CA LYS A 2 14.98 -15.28 3.10
C LYS A 2 15.82 -14.02 2.90
N MET A 3 15.36 -12.88 3.40
CA MET A 3 16.20 -11.68 3.53
C MET A 3 17.34 -11.98 4.51
N ASN A 4 18.54 -11.47 4.24
CA ASN A 4 19.64 -11.62 5.19
C ASN A 4 19.44 -10.71 6.42
N GLU A 5 20.10 -11.06 7.53
CA GLU A 5 19.96 -10.37 8.82
C GLU A 5 20.35 -8.87 8.75
N ALA A 6 21.27 -8.50 7.87
CA ALA A 6 21.69 -7.11 7.68
C ALA A 6 20.59 -6.25 7.02
N GLU A 7 19.80 -6.82 6.11
CA GLU A 7 18.65 -6.15 5.51
C GLU A 7 17.48 -6.03 6.49
N GLN A 8 17.26 -7.04 7.33
CA GLN A 8 16.27 -6.96 8.41
C GLN A 8 16.61 -5.87 9.44
N SER A 9 17.87 -5.79 9.86
CA SER A 9 18.35 -4.77 10.81
C SER A 9 18.22 -3.36 10.26
N LYS A 10 18.57 -3.13 8.98
CA LYS A 10 18.37 -1.83 8.30
C LYS A 10 16.89 -1.43 8.17
N LYS A 11 15.98 -2.40 8.02
CA LYS A 11 14.54 -2.13 7.94
C LYS A 11 13.97 -1.79 9.32
N LEU A 12 14.45 -2.44 10.39
CA LEU A 12 14.10 -2.15 11.78
C LEU A 12 14.57 -0.77 12.24
N GLN A 13 15.74 -0.29 11.79
CA GLN A 13 16.22 1.06 12.12
C GLN A 13 15.44 2.19 11.41
N ARG A 14 14.80 1.89 10.28
CA ARG A 14 14.08 2.91 9.46
C ARG A 14 12.70 3.28 9.97
N TYR A 15 12.13 2.50 10.89
CA TYR A 15 10.81 2.75 11.43
C TYR A 15 10.90 2.61 12.95
N THR A 16 10.35 3.57 13.69
CA THR A 16 10.11 3.43 15.13
C THR A 16 9.01 2.38 15.33
N MET A 17 9.35 1.12 15.12
CA MET A 17 8.46 0.00 15.38
C MET A 17 8.70 -0.44 16.81
N ALA A 18 7.62 -0.57 17.60
CA ALA A 18 7.68 -1.42 18.77
C ALA A 18 8.25 -2.77 18.34
N LYS A 19 9.29 -3.26 19.03
CA LYS A 19 9.83 -4.58 18.69
C LYS A 19 8.69 -5.58 18.85
N ALA A 20 8.46 -6.40 17.83
CA ALA A 20 7.38 -7.40 17.82
C ALA A 20 7.32 -8.30 19.06
N PHE A 21 8.45 -8.52 19.73
CA PHE A 21 8.56 -9.33 20.95
C PHE A 21 8.08 -8.62 22.22
N GLN A 22 7.80 -7.32 22.16
CA GLN A 22 7.36 -6.51 23.30
C GLN A 22 5.86 -6.16 23.21
N ILE A 23 5.09 -6.85 22.35
CA ILE A 23 3.66 -6.58 22.21
C ILE A 23 2.88 -6.82 23.51
N GLU A 24 3.28 -7.83 24.29
CA GLU A 24 2.69 -8.14 25.59
C GLU A 24 3.03 -7.05 26.61
N GLU A 25 4.29 -6.61 26.67
CA GLU A 25 4.70 -5.46 27.50
C GLU A 25 3.92 -4.20 27.11
N LEU A 26 3.74 -3.94 25.81
CA LEU A 26 2.94 -2.81 25.32
C LEU A 26 1.47 -2.94 25.74
N ARG A 27 0.90 -4.15 25.67
CA ARG A 27 -0.47 -4.44 26.11
C ARG A 27 -0.64 -4.19 27.61
N GLU A 28 0.32 -4.61 28.42
CA GLU A 28 0.33 -4.35 29.85
C GLU A 28 0.40 -2.85 30.15
N VAL A 29 1.36 -2.14 29.55
CA VAL A 29 1.53 -0.69 29.74
C VAL A 29 0.28 0.09 29.34
N LEU A 30 -0.32 -0.23 28.18
CA LEU A 30 -1.54 0.44 27.72
C LEU A 30 -2.77 0.04 28.57
N GLY A 31 -2.79 -1.18 29.12
CA GLY A 31 -3.81 -1.61 30.07
C GLY A 31 -3.78 -0.84 31.39
N LEU A 32 -2.59 -0.42 31.84
CA LEU A 32 -2.42 0.42 33.03
C LEU A 32 -2.90 1.86 32.81
N TYR A 33 -2.79 2.38 31.58
CA TYR A 33 -3.20 3.74 31.23
C TYR A 33 -4.72 3.98 31.38
N LYS A 34 -5.54 2.93 31.22
CA LYS A 34 -7.02 2.97 31.36
C LYS A 34 -7.65 4.19 30.66
N PRO A 35 -7.48 4.32 29.33
CA PRO A 35 -7.98 5.48 28.60
C PRO A 35 -9.51 5.60 28.75
N VAL A 36 -10.01 6.84 28.74
CA VAL A 36 -11.45 7.10 28.77
C VAL A 36 -12.10 6.48 27.53
N LYS A 37 -13.23 5.81 27.72
CA LYS A 37 -13.97 5.16 26.63
C LYS A 37 -14.35 6.17 25.54
N ASN A 38 -14.19 5.79 24.29
CA ASN A 38 -14.40 6.59 23.08
C ASN A 38 -13.50 7.84 22.99
N SER A 39 -12.41 7.90 23.75
CA SER A 39 -11.44 8.99 23.64
C SER A 39 -10.43 8.77 22.50
N GLU A 40 -9.80 9.84 22.05
CA GLU A 40 -8.65 9.77 21.15
C GLU A 40 -7.54 8.89 21.72
N ALA A 41 -7.32 8.94 23.05
CA ALA A 41 -6.30 8.14 23.69
C ALA A 41 -6.60 6.63 23.66
N GLU A 42 -7.87 6.23 23.82
CA GLU A 42 -8.29 4.83 23.63
C GLU A 42 -8.09 4.40 22.17
N PHE A 43 -8.47 5.26 21.23
CA PHE A 43 -8.27 5.01 19.80
C PHE A 43 -6.79 4.79 19.48
N ILE A 44 -5.90 5.71 19.88
CA ILE A 44 -4.46 5.61 19.65
C ILE A 44 -3.88 4.34 20.28
N ALA A 45 -4.22 4.06 21.55
CA ALA A 45 -3.76 2.85 22.23
C ALA A 45 -4.18 1.57 21.47
N SER A 46 -5.43 1.50 21.02
CA SER A 46 -5.93 0.35 20.25
C SER A 46 -5.20 0.19 18.90
N GLN A 47 -4.90 1.30 18.22
CA GLN A 47 -4.18 1.28 16.94
C GLN A 47 -2.70 0.89 17.12
N MET A 48 -2.06 1.30 18.21
CA MET A 48 -0.71 0.87 18.56
C MET A 48 -0.64 -0.64 18.78
N LEU A 49 -1.59 -1.21 19.53
CA LEU A 49 -1.66 -2.66 19.75
C LEU A 49 -1.92 -3.43 18.46
N LEU A 50 -2.90 -3.00 17.67
CA LEU A 50 -3.20 -3.64 16.39
C LEU A 50 -2.01 -3.59 15.42
N SER A 51 -1.34 -2.43 15.34
CA SER A 51 -0.12 -2.29 14.53
C SER A 51 0.97 -3.25 14.99
N GLY A 52 1.22 -3.31 16.30
CA GLY A 52 2.20 -4.22 16.87
C GLY A 52 1.89 -5.70 16.60
N GLN A 53 0.62 -6.11 16.72
CA GLN A 53 0.14 -7.46 16.37
C GLN A 53 0.40 -7.79 14.90
N ILE A 54 0.02 -6.88 13.99
CA ILE A 54 0.24 -7.03 12.54
C ILE A 54 1.72 -7.25 12.24
N TYR A 55 2.61 -6.43 12.80
CA TYR A 55 4.06 -6.55 12.57
C TYR A 55 4.67 -7.79 13.21
N GLN A 56 4.20 -8.20 14.39
CA GLN A 56 4.60 -9.46 15.01
C GLN A 56 4.25 -10.65 14.11
N ASN A 57 2.98 -10.74 13.69
CA ASN A 57 2.52 -11.79 12.77
C ASN A 57 3.32 -11.78 11.46
N ASN A 58 3.64 -10.60 10.91
CA ASN A 58 4.46 -10.50 9.71
C ASN A 58 5.89 -11.03 9.92
N ILE A 59 6.50 -10.78 11.08
CA ILE A 59 7.84 -11.30 11.42
C ILE A 59 7.81 -12.82 11.61
N LEU A 60 6.80 -13.35 12.31
CA LEU A 60 6.61 -14.79 12.50
C LEU A 60 6.40 -15.50 11.15
N ALA A 61 5.63 -14.90 10.24
CA ALA A 61 5.46 -15.40 8.89
C ALA A 61 6.77 -15.52 8.11
N VAL A 62 7.69 -14.55 8.25
CA VAL A 62 9.03 -14.61 7.65
C VAL A 62 9.86 -15.77 8.22
N LYS A 63 9.59 -16.18 9.47
CA LYS A 63 10.21 -17.34 10.11
C LYS A 63 9.57 -18.68 9.75
N GLY A 64 8.49 -18.67 8.96
CA GLY A 64 7.81 -19.87 8.47
C GLY A 64 6.51 -20.22 9.19
N GLU A 65 6.06 -19.39 10.13
CA GLU A 65 4.77 -19.59 10.79
C GLU A 65 3.60 -19.18 9.87
N LEU A 66 2.42 -19.77 10.09
CA LEU A 66 1.23 -19.56 9.25
C LEU A 66 0.43 -18.31 9.63
N THR A 67 1.10 -17.22 9.99
CA THR A 67 0.50 -15.97 10.49
C THR A 67 0.45 -14.84 9.45
N GLY A 68 1.03 -15.07 8.26
CA GLY A 68 1.16 -14.05 7.23
C GLY A 68 -0.16 -13.63 6.59
N TYR A 69 -1.10 -14.57 6.43
CA TYR A 69 -2.43 -14.24 5.90
C TYR A 69 -3.19 -13.32 6.86
N ASP A 70 -3.27 -13.70 8.13
CA ASP A 70 -3.99 -12.93 9.16
C ASP A 70 -3.38 -11.55 9.36
N SER A 71 -2.04 -11.44 9.37
CA SER A 71 -1.34 -10.15 9.39
C SER A 71 -1.79 -9.20 8.29
N ASN A 72 -1.93 -9.71 7.05
CA ASN A 72 -2.35 -8.88 5.92
C ASN A 72 -3.86 -8.62 5.95
N TYR A 73 -4.67 -9.56 6.43
CA TYR A 73 -6.11 -9.39 6.59
C TYR A 73 -6.42 -8.29 7.59
N GLU A 74 -5.85 -8.36 8.79
CA GLU A 74 -5.99 -7.34 9.83
C GLU A 74 -5.56 -5.96 9.35
N ARG A 75 -4.45 -5.89 8.59
CA ARG A 75 -3.97 -4.64 7.99
C ARG A 75 -4.97 -4.06 6.99
N GLU A 76 -5.48 -4.86 6.07
CA GLU A 76 -6.45 -4.40 5.05
C GLU A 76 -7.77 -3.96 5.68
N GLU A 77 -8.30 -4.74 6.62
CA GLU A 77 -9.55 -4.40 7.32
C GLU A 77 -9.40 -3.14 8.17
N ASN A 78 -8.26 -2.97 8.85
CA ASN A 78 -8.02 -1.75 9.62
C ASN A 78 -8.00 -0.51 8.72
N MET A 79 -7.32 -0.56 7.56
CA MET A 79 -7.31 0.57 6.62
C MET A 79 -8.72 0.91 6.11
N LYS A 80 -9.56 -0.09 5.80
CA LYS A 80 -10.95 0.12 5.36
C LYS A 80 -11.81 0.74 6.47
N LYS A 81 -11.64 0.26 7.72
CA LYS A 81 -12.30 0.81 8.90
C LYS A 81 -11.93 2.27 9.13
N LEU A 82 -10.64 2.59 9.11
CA LEU A 82 -10.13 3.95 9.29
C LEU A 82 -10.65 4.88 8.20
N PHE A 83 -10.58 4.48 6.92
CA PHE A 83 -11.18 5.26 5.84
C PHE A 83 -12.67 5.53 6.08
N SER A 84 -13.43 4.50 6.44
CA SER A 84 -14.88 4.63 6.63
C SER A 84 -15.22 5.57 7.78
N MET A 85 -14.41 5.56 8.85
CA MET A 85 -14.55 6.46 9.98
C MET A 85 -14.27 7.91 9.56
N GLU A 86 -13.13 8.17 8.93
CA GLU A 86 -12.74 9.52 8.50
C GLU A 86 -13.68 10.09 7.44
N TYR A 87 -14.12 9.26 6.48
CA TYR A 87 -15.08 9.67 5.48
C TYR A 87 -16.42 10.10 6.11
N LYS A 88 -16.92 9.35 7.10
CA LYS A 88 -18.15 9.69 7.82
C LYS A 88 -17.98 10.97 8.64
N ASN A 89 -16.84 11.15 9.30
CA ASN A 89 -16.53 12.36 10.07
C ASN A 89 -16.51 13.58 9.15
N ALA A 90 -15.83 13.51 8.01
CA ALA A 90 -15.78 14.59 7.02
C ALA A 90 -17.16 14.90 6.44
N LEU A 91 -17.93 13.88 6.07
CA LEU A 91 -19.31 14.05 5.60
C LEU A 91 -20.20 14.72 6.67
N ALA A 92 -20.06 14.34 7.95
CA ALA A 92 -20.83 14.94 9.03
C ALA A 92 -20.46 16.41 9.27
N ALA A 93 -19.18 16.76 9.18
CA ALA A 93 -18.68 18.13 9.35
C ALA A 93 -19.18 19.05 8.23
N ASP A 94 -19.04 18.64 6.97
CA ASP A 94 -19.28 19.50 5.81
C ASP A 94 -20.68 19.30 5.19
N LYS A 95 -21.47 18.34 5.70
CA LYS A 95 -22.78 17.91 5.17
C LYS A 95 -22.77 17.58 3.67
N THR A 96 -21.59 17.33 3.11
CA THR A 96 -21.37 17.03 1.70
C THR A 96 -20.34 15.91 1.56
N PRO A 97 -20.51 14.99 0.59
CA PRO A 97 -19.53 13.93 0.36
C PRO A 97 -18.13 14.48 0.03
N PRO A 98 -17.08 14.13 0.79
CA PRO A 98 -15.74 14.66 0.56
C PRO A 98 -15.11 14.07 -0.72
N LYS A 99 -14.29 14.88 -1.40
CA LYS A 99 -13.35 14.38 -2.41
C LYS A 99 -12.11 13.87 -1.70
N VAL A 100 -11.78 12.60 -1.87
CA VAL A 100 -10.70 11.94 -1.12
C VAL A 100 -9.53 11.58 -2.02
N LEU A 101 -8.32 11.89 -1.57
CA LEU A 101 -7.05 11.41 -2.13
C LEU A 101 -6.41 10.42 -1.14
N ILE A 102 -6.09 9.22 -1.61
CA ILE A 102 -5.39 8.20 -0.81
C ILE A 102 -4.05 7.89 -1.44
N LYS A 103 -3.01 7.93 -0.60
CA LYS A 103 -1.65 7.53 -0.96
C LYS A 103 -1.29 6.24 -0.22
N ALA A 104 -1.16 5.16 -0.97
CA ALA A 104 -0.77 3.85 -0.44
C ALA A 104 0.09 3.10 -1.47
N GLY A 105 0.85 2.09 -1.01
CA GLY A 105 1.59 1.21 -1.93
C GLY A 105 0.65 0.43 -2.87
N HIS A 106 1.18 -0.07 -4.00
CA HIS A 106 0.36 -0.78 -5.00
C HIS A 106 -0.42 -1.95 -4.40
N ASN A 107 0.17 -2.71 -3.49
CA ASN A 107 -0.49 -3.82 -2.81
C ASN A 107 -1.80 -3.42 -2.11
N HIS A 108 -1.90 -2.19 -1.61
CA HIS A 108 -3.08 -1.73 -0.87
C HIS A 108 -4.03 -0.90 -1.75
N SER A 109 -3.54 -0.33 -2.86
CA SER A 109 -4.33 0.57 -3.71
C SER A 109 -4.89 -0.07 -4.98
N ILE A 110 -4.47 -1.30 -5.32
CA ILE A 110 -4.96 -2.03 -6.50
C ILE A 110 -6.45 -2.38 -6.40
N ARG A 111 -7.22 -2.41 -7.50
CA ARG A 111 -8.57 -3.02 -7.50
C ARG A 111 -8.51 -4.54 -7.50
N GLY A 112 -9.55 -5.18 -6.94
CA GLY A 112 -9.62 -6.63 -6.81
C GLY A 112 -8.73 -7.19 -5.70
N ARG A 113 -8.13 -8.35 -5.95
CA ARG A 113 -7.24 -9.01 -4.98
C ARG A 113 -5.82 -8.46 -5.11
N ASN A 114 -5.19 -8.20 -3.97
CA ASN A 114 -3.78 -7.81 -3.90
C ASN A 114 -2.83 -9.01 -4.03
N TYR A 115 -1.53 -8.75 -3.90
CA TYR A 115 -0.47 -9.76 -4.02
C TYR A 115 -0.47 -10.80 -2.88
N THR A 116 -1.19 -10.50 -1.80
CA THR A 116 -1.41 -11.42 -0.68
C THR A 116 -2.78 -12.09 -0.76
N SER A 117 -3.42 -12.09 -1.93
CA SER A 117 -4.69 -12.78 -2.19
C SER A 117 -5.91 -12.24 -1.44
N LEU A 118 -5.84 -11.04 -0.87
CA LEU A 118 -6.92 -10.37 -0.13
C LEU A 118 -7.56 -9.26 -0.98
N PHE A 119 -8.85 -8.99 -0.78
CA PHE A 119 -9.45 -7.78 -1.34
C PHE A 119 -8.86 -6.55 -0.64
N SER A 120 -8.17 -5.72 -1.40
CA SER A 120 -7.44 -4.57 -0.89
C SER A 120 -8.37 -3.43 -0.44
N LEU A 121 -7.79 -2.44 0.25
CA LEU A 121 -8.38 -1.12 0.42
C LEU A 121 -8.78 -0.52 -0.94
N GLY A 122 -7.94 -0.62 -1.96
CA GLY A 122 -8.25 -0.14 -3.31
C GLY A 122 -9.54 -0.74 -3.89
N ASN A 123 -9.73 -2.05 -3.74
CA ASN A 123 -10.97 -2.69 -4.14
C ASN A 123 -12.17 -2.13 -3.37
N PHE A 124 -12.05 -2.04 -2.05
CA PHE A 124 -13.09 -1.48 -1.20
C PHE A 124 -13.46 -0.06 -1.62
N LEU A 125 -12.48 0.82 -1.87
CA LEU A 125 -12.73 2.21 -2.30
C LEU A 125 -13.43 2.28 -3.65
N SER A 126 -13.07 1.39 -4.57
CA SER A 126 -13.72 1.31 -5.88
C SER A 126 -15.19 0.94 -5.75
N GLU A 127 -15.51 -0.08 -4.97
CA GLU A 127 -16.89 -0.52 -4.76
C GLU A 127 -17.69 0.46 -3.90
N PHE A 128 -17.06 1.05 -2.87
CA PHE A 128 -17.66 2.09 -2.05
C PHE A 128 -18.02 3.33 -2.87
N ALA A 129 -17.14 3.79 -3.77
CA ALA A 129 -17.46 4.90 -4.66
C ALA A 129 -18.68 4.58 -5.53
N LYS A 130 -18.70 3.40 -6.18
CA LYS A 130 -19.82 2.98 -7.03
C LYS A 130 -21.12 2.86 -6.25
N SER A 131 -21.10 2.29 -5.05
CA SER A 131 -22.30 2.13 -4.21
C SER A 131 -22.86 3.46 -3.71
N ASN A 132 -22.10 4.55 -3.84
CA ASN A 132 -22.51 5.91 -3.53
C ASN A 132 -22.70 6.78 -4.79
N GLU A 133 -22.84 6.15 -5.97
CA GLU A 133 -22.99 6.84 -7.26
C GLU A 133 -21.83 7.80 -7.57
N LYS A 134 -20.63 7.46 -7.10
CA LYS A 134 -19.37 8.17 -7.33
C LYS A 134 -18.41 7.32 -8.15
N ASN A 135 -17.29 7.94 -8.51
CA ASN A 135 -16.21 7.31 -9.26
C ASN A 135 -14.93 7.29 -8.44
N SER A 136 -14.10 6.27 -8.68
CA SER A 136 -12.74 6.17 -8.17
C SER A 136 -11.76 6.21 -9.34
N PHE A 137 -10.57 6.78 -9.12
CA PHE A 137 -9.47 6.74 -10.07
C PHE A 137 -8.23 6.18 -9.39
N HIS A 138 -7.65 5.12 -9.96
CA HIS A 138 -6.52 4.41 -9.37
C HIS A 138 -5.28 4.63 -10.23
N LEU A 139 -4.26 5.27 -9.64
CA LEU A 139 -2.99 5.57 -10.29
C LEU A 139 -1.88 4.70 -9.70
N ALA A 140 -1.29 3.83 -10.51
CA ALA A 140 -0.04 3.16 -10.15
C ALA A 140 1.12 4.12 -10.38
N VAL A 141 2.04 4.23 -9.43
CA VAL A 141 3.23 5.10 -9.58
C VAL A 141 4.49 4.25 -9.59
N TYR A 142 5.35 4.47 -10.58
CA TYR A 142 6.60 3.75 -10.77
C TYR A 142 7.76 4.71 -10.97
N LEU A 143 8.94 4.29 -10.53
CA LEU A 143 10.20 4.96 -10.83
C LEU A 143 10.85 4.25 -12.01
N ASN A 144 11.36 5.03 -12.97
CA ASN A 144 12.01 4.51 -14.18
C ASN A 144 13.34 5.21 -14.40
N ASN A 145 14.24 5.11 -13.42
CA ASN A 145 15.59 5.62 -13.57
C ASN A 145 16.44 4.72 -14.48
N SER A 146 17.58 5.25 -14.91
CA SER A 146 18.55 4.52 -15.72
C SER A 146 19.12 3.30 -14.98
N SER A 147 19.53 2.27 -15.74
CA SER A 147 20.12 1.05 -15.18
C SER A 147 21.29 1.37 -14.23
N GLY A 148 21.33 0.67 -13.09
CA GLY A 148 22.33 0.87 -12.04
C GLY A 148 21.97 1.91 -10.98
N ASP A 149 20.84 2.63 -11.15
CA ASP A 149 20.34 3.58 -10.16
C ASP A 149 19.29 2.95 -9.19
N TYR A 150 18.77 3.74 -8.25
CA TYR A 150 17.58 3.41 -7.47
C TYR A 150 16.31 3.55 -8.31
N GLY A 151 15.30 2.69 -8.09
CA GLY A 151 14.00 2.85 -8.74
C GLY A 151 14.05 2.59 -10.25
N VAL A 152 14.62 1.44 -10.61
CA VAL A 152 14.83 1.03 -12.02
C VAL A 152 13.80 -0.04 -12.37
N ILE A 153 12.60 0.35 -12.77
CA ILE A 153 11.55 -0.61 -13.13
C ILE A 153 11.90 -1.51 -14.32
N SER A 154 12.84 -1.11 -15.18
CA SER A 154 13.31 -1.96 -16.28
C SER A 154 14.04 -3.23 -15.79
N SER A 155 14.49 -3.29 -14.53
CA SER A 155 15.04 -4.53 -13.95
C SER A 155 13.96 -5.55 -13.60
N GLU A 156 12.71 -5.12 -13.49
CA GLU A 156 11.57 -6.00 -13.24
C GLU A 156 11.07 -6.57 -14.57
N LYS A 157 11.28 -7.87 -14.78
CA LYS A 157 10.92 -8.57 -16.02
C LYS A 157 9.47 -8.29 -16.44
N ASP A 158 8.58 -8.18 -15.45
CA ASP A 158 7.16 -8.04 -15.72
C ASP A 158 6.73 -6.66 -16.23
N PHE A 159 7.60 -5.65 -16.11
CA PHE A 159 7.32 -4.26 -16.43
C PHE A 159 8.19 -3.69 -17.56
N GLN A 160 8.96 -4.53 -18.24
CA GLN A 160 9.88 -4.11 -19.31
C GLN A 160 9.17 -3.35 -20.44
N ALA A 161 7.94 -3.75 -20.81
CA ALA A 161 7.18 -3.05 -21.85
C ALA A 161 6.81 -1.61 -21.45
N LEU A 162 6.45 -1.38 -20.18
CA LEU A 162 6.20 -0.03 -19.66
C LEU A 162 7.49 0.78 -19.56
N ALA A 163 8.56 0.15 -19.07
CA ALA A 163 9.85 0.80 -18.93
C ALA A 163 10.42 1.25 -20.29
N ALA A 164 10.30 0.42 -21.32
CA ALA A 164 10.75 0.74 -22.67
C ALA A 164 9.95 1.86 -23.34
N ALA A 165 8.67 2.02 -22.98
CA ALA A 165 7.79 3.04 -23.52
C ALA A 165 7.93 4.42 -22.82
N ALA A 166 8.66 4.49 -21.70
CA ALA A 166 8.85 5.73 -20.93
C ALA A 166 10.34 6.12 -20.87
N PRO A 167 10.73 7.34 -21.31
CA PRO A 167 12.10 7.82 -21.14
C PRO A 167 12.52 7.90 -19.67
N ASN A 168 13.81 7.64 -19.39
CA ASN A 168 14.32 7.61 -18.01
C ASN A 168 14.51 8.99 -17.35
N ASP A 169 14.21 10.07 -18.06
CA ASP A 169 14.38 11.47 -17.65
C ASP A 169 13.07 12.27 -17.67
N LYS A 170 11.92 11.60 -17.88
CA LYS A 170 10.61 12.25 -18.04
C LYS A 170 9.53 11.67 -17.15
N LEU A 171 8.49 12.48 -16.96
CA LEU A 171 7.21 12.07 -16.43
C LEU A 171 6.32 11.58 -17.58
N VAL A 172 5.84 10.35 -17.50
CA VAL A 172 4.96 9.74 -18.51
C VAL A 172 3.73 9.15 -17.84
N ILE A 173 2.54 9.41 -18.38
CA ILE A 173 1.30 8.76 -17.94
C ILE A 173 0.82 7.81 -19.03
N PHE A 174 0.62 6.55 -18.65
CA PHE A 174 -0.05 5.56 -19.49
C PHE A 174 -1.49 5.37 -19.00
N ASP A 175 -2.47 5.66 -19.85
CA ASP A 175 -3.87 5.35 -19.59
C ASP A 175 -4.16 3.89 -19.95
N PHE A 176 -4.51 3.07 -18.97
CA PHE A 176 -4.80 1.66 -19.17
C PHE A 176 -6.24 1.38 -19.59
N ARG A 177 -7.16 2.33 -19.39
CA ARG A 177 -8.59 2.11 -19.64
C ARG A 177 -8.87 1.70 -21.10
N PRO A 178 -8.28 2.33 -22.13
CA PRO A 178 -8.46 1.91 -23.52
C PRO A 178 -7.83 0.54 -23.84
N LEU A 179 -6.79 0.15 -23.10
CA LEU A 179 -6.06 -1.11 -23.33
C LEU A 179 -6.84 -2.34 -22.85
N ARG A 180 -7.67 -2.19 -21.81
CA ARG A 180 -8.40 -3.30 -21.16
C ARG A 180 -9.16 -4.18 -22.15
N LYS A 181 -9.83 -3.61 -23.16
CA LYS A 181 -10.58 -4.39 -24.16
C LYS A 181 -9.68 -5.25 -25.06
N TYR A 182 -8.49 -4.76 -25.40
CA TYR A 182 -7.53 -5.50 -26.22
C TYR A 182 -6.84 -6.60 -25.40
N VAL A 183 -6.46 -6.28 -24.16
CA VAL A 183 -5.86 -7.25 -23.24
C VAL A 183 -6.86 -8.34 -22.84
N TYR A 184 -8.13 -7.99 -22.64
CA TYR A 184 -9.20 -8.96 -22.40
C TYR A 184 -9.36 -9.92 -23.58
N ALA A 185 -9.34 -9.39 -24.80
CA ALA A 185 -9.48 -10.17 -26.03
C ALA A 185 -8.20 -10.93 -26.45
N GLY A 186 -7.12 -10.90 -25.66
CA GLY A 186 -5.84 -11.52 -26.01
C GLY A 186 -5.15 -10.90 -27.23
N ARG A 187 -5.45 -9.63 -27.56
CA ARG A 187 -4.92 -8.93 -28.74
C ARG A 187 -3.66 -8.11 -28.48
N VAL A 188 -3.06 -8.26 -27.31
CA VAL A 188 -1.82 -7.58 -26.93
C VAL A 188 -0.81 -8.64 -26.54
N ASN A 189 0.26 -8.75 -27.32
CA ASN A 189 1.35 -9.69 -27.06
C ASN A 189 2.22 -9.21 -25.90
N GLY A 190 2.87 -10.14 -25.19
CA GLY A 190 3.84 -9.80 -24.14
C GLY A 190 3.24 -9.35 -22.81
N ILE A 191 1.93 -9.47 -22.62
CA ILE A 191 1.27 -9.21 -21.33
C ILE A 191 1.29 -10.50 -20.49
N ASN A 192 2.13 -10.53 -19.46
CA ASN A 192 2.10 -11.58 -18.44
C ASN A 192 0.96 -11.32 -17.43
N GLU A 193 0.78 -12.26 -16.49
CA GLU A 193 -0.26 -12.17 -15.46
C GLU A 193 -0.12 -10.93 -14.57
N GLU A 194 1.10 -10.45 -14.33
CA GLU A 194 1.30 -9.32 -13.44
C GLU A 194 0.99 -7.99 -14.12
N MET A 195 1.40 -7.80 -15.37
CA MET A 195 0.99 -6.67 -16.18
C MET A 195 -0.53 -6.71 -16.41
N ARG A 196 -1.13 -7.89 -16.60
CA ARG A 196 -2.59 -8.05 -16.64
C ARG A 196 -3.22 -7.55 -15.33
N ARG A 197 -2.72 -8.00 -14.18
CA ARG A 197 -3.20 -7.55 -12.87
C ARG A 197 -3.14 -6.03 -12.72
N ILE A 198 -2.05 -5.39 -13.14
CA ILE A 198 -1.90 -3.93 -13.09
C ILE A 198 -2.88 -3.20 -14.04
N ILE A 199 -3.02 -3.66 -15.29
CA ILE A 199 -3.92 -3.03 -16.30
C ILE A 199 -5.39 -3.04 -15.85
N PHE A 200 -5.82 -4.12 -15.20
CA PHE A 200 -7.19 -4.22 -14.67
C PHE A 200 -7.32 -3.64 -13.25
N GLY A 201 -6.24 -3.64 -12.48
CA GLY A 201 -6.19 -3.14 -11.12
C GLY A 201 -6.11 -1.60 -11.00
N PHE A 202 -5.52 -0.94 -11.99
CA PHE A 202 -5.31 0.53 -12.03
C PHE A 202 -5.90 1.13 -13.31
N ASP A 203 -6.29 2.41 -13.26
CA ASP A 203 -6.76 3.16 -14.42
C ASP A 203 -5.62 3.73 -15.25
N ALA A 204 -4.52 4.09 -14.60
CA ALA A 204 -3.33 4.58 -15.26
C ALA A 204 -2.06 4.20 -14.49
N ALA A 205 -0.92 4.30 -15.16
CA ALA A 205 0.40 4.31 -14.54
C ALA A 205 1.10 5.65 -14.77
N LEU A 206 1.68 6.22 -13.73
CA LEU A 206 2.63 7.33 -13.79
C LEU A 206 4.05 6.75 -13.66
N MET A 207 4.86 6.95 -14.71
CA MET A 207 6.29 6.66 -14.70
C MET A 207 7.04 7.96 -14.42
N ILE A 208 7.98 7.91 -13.49
CA ILE A 208 8.81 9.05 -13.13
C ILE A 208 10.28 8.68 -13.37
N GLY A 209 10.88 9.31 -14.36
CA GLY A 209 12.32 9.29 -14.61
C GLY A 209 13.06 10.41 -13.87
N GLY A 210 14.40 10.31 -13.80
CA GLY A 210 15.28 11.32 -13.22
C GLY A 210 15.08 11.56 -11.72
N THR A 211 14.60 10.54 -11.00
CA THR A 211 14.28 10.68 -9.57
C THR A 211 15.46 10.38 -8.67
N SER A 212 15.49 11.01 -7.50
CA SER A 212 16.43 10.65 -6.44
C SER A 212 15.68 10.02 -5.27
N ARG A 213 16.42 9.35 -4.39
CA ARG A 213 15.86 8.96 -3.08
C ARG A 213 15.38 10.20 -2.34
N GLY A 214 14.22 10.10 -1.70
CA GLY A 214 13.79 11.11 -0.74
C GLY A 214 14.87 11.28 0.34
N THR A 215 15.22 12.52 0.65
CA THR A 215 16.25 12.80 1.66
C THR A 215 15.62 12.70 3.05
N TYR A 216 16.21 11.87 3.92
CA TYR A 216 15.94 11.92 5.37
C TYR A 216 16.42 13.23 6.02
N LYS A 217 17.15 14.07 5.26
CA LYS A 217 17.63 15.38 5.69
C LYS A 217 16.50 16.30 6.19
N PHE A 218 15.27 16.10 5.72
CA PHE A 218 14.09 16.83 6.19
C PHE A 218 13.30 16.11 7.29
N LEU A 219 13.67 14.87 7.64
CA LEU A 219 13.03 14.08 8.71
C LEU A 219 13.81 14.09 10.03
N GLY A 220 14.95 14.80 10.11
CA GLY A 220 15.69 15.01 11.36
C GLY A 220 16.38 13.75 11.93
N ILE A 221 16.45 12.66 11.17
CA ILE A 221 17.12 11.41 11.58
C ILE A 221 18.45 11.34 10.83
N GLN A 222 19.55 11.63 11.53
CA GLN A 222 20.93 11.34 11.11
C GLN A 222 21.30 9.91 11.48
#